data_AF-A0A523TRU7-F1
#
_entry.id   AF-A0A523TRU7-F1
#
_cell.length_a   1.000
_cell.length_b   1.000
_cell.length_c   1.000
_cell.angle_alpha   90.00
_cell.angle_beta   90.00
_cell.angle_gamma   90.00
#
_symmetry.space_group_name_H-M   'P 1'
#
loop_
_entity.id
_entity.type
_entity.pdbx_description
1 polymer ?
#
loop_
_entity_poly.entity_id
_entity_poly.type
_entity_poly.pdbx_seq_one_letter_code
_entity_poly.pdbx_strand_id
1 'polypeptide(L)'
;MERRYRLETRTITVPRHLAEARELAFEVSLFETVLKREPENVEAMLALGNAYTRRGQYEAGLKIDLKLVELLPDDSTAHYNLACSYSLLGNVEQAIEKLHAAIEFGYDDPEFMRTDPDLENLRHDRRFEELLSLMENWETS
;
A
#
# COMPACT_ATOMS: atom_id res chain seq x y z
N MET A 1 55.76 -11.61 30.13
CA MET A 1 55.30 -10.36 29.51
C MET A 1 53.91 -10.60 28.95
N GLU A 2 52.88 -10.19 29.68
CA GLU A 2 51.49 -10.33 29.23
C GLU A 2 51.04 -9.11 28.43
N ARG A 3 50.26 -9.42 27.39
CA ARG A 3 49.65 -8.52 26.39
C ARG A 3 48.75 -7.47 27.01
N ARG A 4 48.52 -6.36 26.29
CA ARG A 4 47.15 -5.82 26.12
C ARG A 4 47.00 -5.18 24.73
N TYR A 5 46.33 -5.87 23.80
CA TYR A 5 45.70 -5.23 22.65
C TYR A 5 44.30 -4.83 23.08
N ARG A 6 44.05 -3.52 23.16
CA ARG A 6 42.72 -2.96 23.41
C ARG A 6 42.02 -2.84 22.04
N LEU A 7 41.05 -3.72 21.77
CA LEU A 7 40.16 -3.54 20.63
C LEU A 7 39.11 -2.50 21.01
N GLU A 8 39.22 -1.31 20.46
CA GLU A 8 38.17 -0.30 20.51
C GLU A 8 37.04 -0.75 19.58
N THR A 9 35.94 -1.25 20.14
CA THR A 9 34.74 -1.58 19.38
C THR A 9 34.08 -0.26 18.94
N ARG A 10 34.32 0.17 17.70
CA ARG A 10 33.52 1.22 17.06
C ARG A 10 32.11 0.68 16.84
N THR A 11 31.15 1.16 17.62
CA THR A 11 29.72 0.96 17.34
C THR A 11 29.40 1.66 16.02
N ILE A 12 29.10 0.90 14.98
CA ILE A 12 28.58 1.46 13.72
C ILE A 12 27.10 1.70 13.96
N THR A 13 26.71 2.96 14.18
CA THR A 13 25.30 3.35 14.22
C THR A 13 24.78 3.41 12.79
N VAL A 14 23.87 2.51 12.43
CA VAL A 14 23.19 2.53 11.14
C VAL A 14 22.11 3.62 11.18
N PRO A 15 22.11 4.60 10.26
CA PRO A 15 21.04 5.57 10.15
C PRO A 15 19.66 4.89 9.99
N ARG A 16 18.63 5.43 10.65
CA ARG A 16 17.26 4.86 10.64
C ARG A 16 16.73 4.61 9.23
N HIS A 17 16.93 5.55 8.30
CA HIS A 17 16.46 5.42 6.92
C HIS A 17 17.10 4.23 6.19
N LEU A 18 18.35 3.87 6.51
CA LEU A 18 19.01 2.70 5.93
C LEU A 18 18.52 1.39 6.56
N ALA A 19 18.20 1.41 7.85
CA ALA A 19 17.58 0.27 8.52
C ALA A 19 16.19 -0.02 7.94
N GLU A 20 15.37 1.01 7.80
CA GLU A 20 14.03 0.92 7.20
C GLU A 20 14.07 0.47 5.74
N ALA A 21 14.96 1.04 4.92
CA ALA A 21 15.12 0.60 3.54
C ALA A 21 15.56 -0.88 3.44
N ARG A 22 16.38 -1.34 4.39
CA ARG A 22 16.81 -2.74 4.47
C ARG A 22 15.68 -3.67 4.93
N GLU A 23 14.87 -3.24 5.89
CA GLU A 23 13.70 -3.97 6.38
C GLU A 23 12.66 -4.12 5.27
N LEU A 24 12.34 -3.03 4.56
CA LEU A 24 11.44 -3.04 3.41
C LEU A 24 11.93 -3.97 2.28
N ALA A 25 13.24 -3.95 2.00
CA ALA A 25 13.82 -4.84 0.99
C ALA A 25 13.71 -6.32 1.40
N PHE A 26 13.88 -6.62 2.69
CA PHE A 26 13.69 -7.97 3.22
C PHE A 26 12.22 -8.38 3.16
N GLU A 27 11.30 -7.49 3.53
CA GLU A 27 9.85 -7.71 3.51
C GLU A 27 9.35 -8.08 2.11
N VAL A 28 9.72 -7.29 1.10
CA VAL A 28 9.42 -7.59 -0.31
C VAL A 28 9.96 -8.97 -0.70
N SER A 29 11.23 -9.26 -0.40
CA SER A 29 11.85 -10.54 -0.78
C SER A 29 11.20 -11.75 -0.09
N LEU A 30 10.75 -11.57 1.16
CA LEU A 30 10.06 -12.60 1.92
C LEU A 30 8.72 -12.93 1.26
N PHE A 31 7.87 -11.93 1.02
CA PHE A 31 6.55 -12.17 0.45
C PHE A 31 6.61 -12.61 -1.02
N GLU A 32 7.56 -12.13 -1.82
CA GLU A 32 7.82 -12.68 -3.15
C GLU A 32 8.14 -14.18 -3.11
N THR A 33 8.86 -14.64 -2.08
CA THR A 33 9.19 -16.06 -1.90
C THR A 33 7.97 -16.87 -1.47
N VAL A 34 7.10 -16.31 -0.62
CA VAL A 34 5.82 -16.92 -0.24
C VAL A 34 4.94 -17.09 -1.48
N LEU A 35 4.76 -16.04 -2.27
CA LEU A 35 3.90 -16.08 -3.46
C LEU A 35 4.45 -16.97 -4.59
N LYS A 36 5.75 -17.29 -4.60
CA LYS A 36 6.28 -18.33 -5.49
C LYS A 36 5.77 -19.73 -5.13
N ARG A 37 5.45 -19.98 -3.86
CA ARG A 37 4.95 -21.28 -3.37
C ARG A 37 3.43 -21.30 -3.30
N GLU A 38 2.83 -20.17 -2.94
CA GLU A 38 1.39 -20.00 -2.76
C GLU A 38 0.93 -18.75 -3.53
N PRO A 39 0.73 -18.86 -4.86
CA PRO A 39 0.50 -17.69 -5.70
C PRO A 39 -0.78 -16.91 -5.40
N GLU A 40 -1.74 -17.51 -4.70
CA GLU A 40 -3.04 -16.94 -4.36
C GLU A 40 -3.16 -16.69 -2.85
N ASN A 41 -2.04 -16.65 -2.13
CA ASN A 41 -2.03 -16.28 -0.72
C ASN A 41 -2.35 -14.77 -0.58
N VAL A 42 -3.62 -14.48 -0.32
CA VAL A 42 -4.16 -13.11 -0.21
C VAL A 42 -3.42 -12.27 0.83
N GLU A 43 -3.12 -12.84 2.00
CA GLU A 43 -2.41 -12.11 3.07
C GLU A 43 -1.00 -11.68 2.62
N ALA A 44 -0.27 -12.59 1.98
CA ALA A 44 1.04 -12.29 1.42
C ALA A 44 0.97 -11.28 0.25
N MET A 45 -0.12 -11.31 -0.55
CA MET A 45 -0.35 -10.33 -1.61
C MET A 45 -0.62 -8.93 -1.02
N LEU A 46 -1.49 -8.80 -0.02
CA LEU A 46 -1.76 -7.53 0.66
C LEU A 46 -0.48 -6.93 1.27
N ALA A 47 0.29 -7.76 1.97
CA ALA A 47 1.54 -7.33 2.57
C ALA A 47 2.60 -6.94 1.52
N LEU A 48 2.69 -7.67 0.40
CA LEU A 48 3.60 -7.35 -0.70
C LEU A 48 3.22 -6.06 -1.43
N GLY A 49 1.92 -5.84 -1.70
CA GLY A 49 1.42 -4.61 -2.33
C GLY A 49 1.79 -3.39 -1.49
N ASN A 50 1.49 -3.42 -0.19
CA ASN A 50 1.86 -2.37 0.76
C ASN A 50 3.39 -2.15 0.80
N ALA A 51 4.18 -3.22 0.86
CA ALA A 51 5.64 -3.13 0.87
C ALA A 51 6.20 -2.51 -0.44
N TYR A 52 5.61 -2.82 -1.59
CA TYR A 52 5.97 -2.17 -2.85
C TYR A 52 5.64 -0.68 -2.83
N THR A 53 4.46 -0.29 -2.35
CA THR A 53 4.06 1.11 -2.21
C THR A 53 5.01 1.88 -1.30
N ARG A 54 5.33 1.37 -0.11
CA ARG A 54 6.29 1.99 0.82
C ARG A 54 7.70 2.12 0.26
N ARG A 55 8.06 1.32 -0.75
CA ARG A 55 9.34 1.40 -1.47
C ARG A 55 9.31 2.28 -2.71
N GLY A 56 8.17 2.88 -3.05
CA GLY A 56 7.98 3.64 -4.27
C GLY A 56 7.92 2.77 -5.53
N GLN A 57 7.69 1.46 -5.40
CA GLN A 57 7.63 0.51 -6.52
C GLN A 57 6.19 0.33 -7.00
N TYR A 58 5.53 1.43 -7.37
CA TYR A 58 4.09 1.48 -7.60
C TYR A 58 3.63 0.57 -8.75
N GLU A 59 4.41 0.41 -9.83
CA GLU A 59 4.06 -0.50 -10.92
C GLU A 59 4.10 -1.98 -10.50
N ALA A 60 4.91 -2.32 -9.48
CA ALA A 60 4.92 -3.66 -8.91
C ALA A 60 3.71 -3.85 -7.98
N GLY A 61 3.39 -2.84 -7.15
CA GLY A 61 2.18 -2.82 -6.32
C GLY A 61 0.91 -2.99 -7.15
N LEU A 62 0.76 -2.20 -8.22
CA LEU A 62 -0.37 -2.27 -9.15
C LEU A 62 -0.62 -3.70 -9.68
N LYS A 63 0.44 -4.45 -10.02
CA LYS A 63 0.29 -5.83 -10.51
C LYS A 63 -0.26 -6.77 -9.44
N ILE A 64 0.12 -6.55 -8.18
CA ILE A 64 -0.39 -7.33 -7.05
C ILE A 64 -1.86 -6.98 -6.81
N ASP A 65 -2.19 -5.68 -6.78
CA ASP A 65 -3.57 -5.23 -6.52
C ASP A 65 -4.54 -5.63 -7.63
N LEU A 66 -4.10 -5.61 -8.89
CA LEU A 66 -4.89 -6.16 -10.01
C LEU A 66 -5.23 -7.63 -9.78
N LYS A 67 -4.25 -8.42 -9.35
CA LYS A 67 -4.47 -9.84 -9.04
C LYS A 67 -5.33 -10.04 -7.79
N LEU A 68 -5.22 -9.17 -6.79
CA LEU A 68 -6.12 -9.20 -5.62
C LEU A 68 -7.57 -9.01 -6.05
N VAL A 69 -7.86 -8.02 -6.91
CA VAL A 69 -9.21 -7.79 -7.43
C VAL A 69 -9.68 -8.94 -8.33
N GLU A 70 -8.79 -9.60 -9.08
CA GLU A 70 -9.16 -10.81 -9.82
C GLU A 70 -9.59 -11.97 -8.90
N LEU A 71 -8.92 -12.13 -7.75
CA LEU A 71 -9.23 -13.18 -6.78
C LEU A 71 -10.44 -12.82 -5.90
N LEU A 72 -10.61 -11.54 -5.61
CA LEU A 72 -11.60 -10.98 -4.70
C LEU A 72 -12.36 -9.84 -5.39
N PRO A 73 -13.21 -10.15 -6.38
CA PRO A 73 -13.86 -9.14 -7.22
C PRO A 73 -14.83 -8.23 -6.48
N ASP A 74 -15.31 -8.65 -5.32
CA ASP A 74 -16.29 -7.92 -4.50
C ASP A 74 -15.69 -7.45 -3.16
N ASP A 75 -14.36 -7.48 -3.01
CA ASP A 75 -13.69 -7.04 -1.78
C ASP A 75 -13.34 -5.55 -1.84
N SER A 76 -13.93 -4.78 -0.93
CA SER A 76 -13.77 -3.33 -0.88
C SER A 76 -12.33 -2.88 -0.63
N THR A 77 -11.57 -3.64 0.16
CA THR A 77 -10.17 -3.32 0.47
C THR A 77 -9.27 -3.55 -0.75
N ALA A 78 -9.50 -4.61 -1.52
CA ALA A 78 -8.78 -4.88 -2.75
C ALA A 78 -9.00 -3.77 -3.79
N HIS A 79 -10.24 -3.30 -3.96
CA HIS A 79 -10.53 -2.16 -4.85
C HIS A 79 -9.91 -0.85 -4.33
N TYR A 80 -9.95 -0.60 -3.02
CA TYR A 80 -9.32 0.59 -2.43
C TYR A 80 -7.80 0.61 -2.66
N ASN A 81 -7.10 -0.51 -2.39
CA ASN A 81 -5.67 -0.61 -2.65
C ASN A 81 -5.33 -0.44 -4.13
N LEU A 82 -6.14 -1.01 -5.02
CA LEU A 82 -5.98 -0.81 -6.47
C LEU A 82 -6.16 0.66 -6.87
N ALA A 83 -7.11 1.37 -6.25
CA ALA A 83 -7.27 2.81 -6.45
C ALA A 83 -6.03 3.61 -6.01
N CYS A 84 -5.46 3.28 -4.84
CA CYS A 84 -4.22 3.88 -4.35
C CYS A 84 -3.06 3.66 -5.33
N SER A 85 -2.89 2.43 -5.82
CA SER A 85 -1.88 2.10 -6.83
C SER A 85 -2.05 2.90 -8.14
N TYR A 86 -3.28 3.05 -8.64
CA TYR A 86 -3.54 3.89 -9.81
C TYR A 86 -3.27 5.36 -9.54
N SER A 87 -3.68 5.85 -8.38
CA SER A 87 -3.48 7.22 -7.91
C SER A 87 -2.00 7.59 -7.85
N LEU A 88 -1.17 6.76 -7.21
CA LEU A 88 0.29 6.92 -7.11
C LEU A 88 1.01 6.93 -8.47
N LEU A 89 0.42 6.27 -9.47
CA LEU A 89 0.90 6.27 -10.86
C LEU A 89 0.32 7.42 -11.72
N GLY A 90 -0.51 8.28 -11.13
CA GLY A 90 -1.15 9.40 -11.83
C GLY A 90 -2.32 9.00 -12.73
N ASN A 91 -2.80 7.77 -12.64
CA ASN A 91 -3.92 7.25 -13.42
C ASN A 91 -5.25 7.61 -12.74
N VAL A 92 -5.57 8.91 -12.73
CA VAL A 92 -6.71 9.49 -11.99
C VAL A 92 -8.05 8.84 -12.37
N GLU A 93 -8.30 8.60 -13.65
CA GLU A 93 -9.57 8.01 -14.11
C GLU A 93 -9.81 6.62 -13.50
N GLN A 94 -8.81 5.73 -13.58
CA GLN A 94 -8.90 4.40 -13.01
C GLN A 94 -8.96 4.43 -11.48
N ALA A 95 -8.25 5.36 -10.85
CA ALA A 95 -8.31 5.52 -9.39
C ALA A 95 -9.73 5.85 -8.93
N ILE A 96 -10.40 6.82 -9.57
CA ILE A 96 -11.79 7.18 -9.25
C ILE A 96 -12.75 6.01 -9.50
N GLU A 97 -12.59 5.28 -10.61
CA GLU A 97 -13.40 4.08 -10.88
C GLU A 97 -13.27 3.04 -9.76
N LYS A 98 -12.06 2.79 -9.26
CA LYS A 98 -11.83 1.81 -8.21
C LYS A 98 -12.23 2.29 -6.82
N LEU A 99 -12.15 3.59 -6.52
CA LEU A 99 -12.76 4.13 -5.30
C LEU A 99 -14.28 3.97 -5.30
N HIS A 100 -14.95 4.22 -6.43
CA HIS A 100 -16.38 3.98 -6.54
C HIS A 100 -16.73 2.51 -6.28
N ALA A 101 -15.98 1.58 -6.89
CA ALA A 101 -16.16 0.14 -6.63
C ALA A 101 -15.91 -0.22 -5.17
N ALA A 102 -14.85 0.32 -4.55
CA ALA A 102 -14.56 0.09 -3.13
C ALA A 102 -15.74 0.49 -2.24
N ILE A 103 -16.31 1.67 -2.46
CA ILE A 103 -17.48 2.18 -1.72
C ILE A 103 -18.72 1.30 -1.98
N GLU A 104 -18.96 0.91 -3.23
CA GLU A 104 -20.06 0.00 -3.59
C GLU A 104 -19.98 -1.35 -2.86
N PHE A 105 -18.76 -1.87 -2.68
CA PHE A 105 -18.49 -3.10 -1.93
C PHE A 105 -18.36 -2.90 -0.41
N GLY A 106 -18.62 -1.69 0.09
CA GLY A 106 -18.71 -1.42 1.53
C GLY A 106 -17.43 -0.90 2.17
N TYR A 107 -16.53 -0.25 1.41
CA TYR A 107 -15.49 0.58 2.01
C TYR A 107 -16.13 1.77 2.73
N ASP A 108 -15.83 1.94 4.02
CA ASP A 108 -16.51 2.90 4.89
C ASP A 108 -15.52 3.56 5.87
N ASP A 109 -14.50 4.21 5.30
CA ASP A 109 -13.58 5.06 6.07
C ASP A 109 -13.27 6.35 5.28
N PRO A 110 -14.25 7.30 5.21
CA PRO A 110 -14.09 8.52 4.44
C PRO A 110 -13.02 9.44 5.02
N GLU A 111 -12.83 9.43 6.35
CA GLU A 111 -11.81 10.24 7.03
C GLU A 111 -10.39 9.77 6.67
N PHE A 112 -10.15 8.46 6.66
CA PHE A 112 -8.88 7.92 6.16
C PHE A 112 -8.71 8.22 4.68
N MET A 113 -9.72 7.93 3.84
CA MET A 113 -9.66 8.18 2.39
C MET A 113 -9.30 9.64 2.08
N ARG A 114 -9.86 10.60 2.81
CA ARG A 114 -9.59 12.05 2.66
C ARG A 114 -8.14 12.42 2.96
N THR A 115 -7.52 11.74 3.93
CA THR A 115 -6.18 12.08 4.45
C THR A 115 -5.07 11.16 3.96
N ASP A 116 -5.41 10.06 3.30
CA ASP A 116 -4.48 9.10 2.73
C ASP A 116 -3.51 9.82 1.77
N PRO A 117 -2.18 9.73 2.00
CA PRO A 117 -1.19 10.31 1.09
C PRO A 117 -1.22 9.66 -0.30
N ASP A 118 -1.65 8.41 -0.43
CA ASP A 118 -1.67 7.70 -1.71
C ASP A 118 -2.72 8.30 -2.66
N LEU A 119 -3.71 9.01 -2.12
CA LEU A 119 -4.80 9.67 -2.85
C LEU A 119 -4.63 11.19 -2.96
N GLU A 120 -3.44 11.73 -2.62
CA GLU A 120 -3.20 13.18 -2.58
C GLU A 120 -3.54 13.89 -3.89
N ASN A 121 -3.22 13.29 -5.03
CA ASN A 121 -3.49 13.88 -6.34
C ASN A 121 -4.99 13.91 -6.72
N LEU A 122 -5.85 13.20 -5.99
CA LEU A 122 -7.30 13.16 -6.22
C LEU A 122 -8.05 14.22 -5.44
N ARG A 123 -7.44 14.85 -4.42
CA ARG A 123 -8.09 15.82 -3.51
C ARG A 123 -8.62 17.09 -4.18
N HIS A 124 -8.23 17.34 -5.42
CA HIS A 124 -8.73 18.45 -6.22
C HIS A 124 -9.68 18.01 -7.34
N ASP A 125 -9.90 16.69 -7.50
CA ASP A 125 -10.88 16.16 -8.43
C ASP A 125 -12.27 16.23 -7.80
N ARG A 126 -13.19 16.88 -8.52
CA ARG A 126 -14.58 17.04 -8.07
C ARG A 126 -15.25 15.69 -7.78
N ARG A 127 -14.94 14.65 -8.55
CA ARG A 127 -15.54 13.32 -8.39
C ARG A 127 -15.11 12.67 -7.08
N PHE A 128 -13.88 12.92 -6.64
CA PHE A 128 -13.38 12.42 -5.36
C PHE A 128 -14.15 13.04 -4.19
N GLU A 129 -14.39 14.35 -4.22
CA GLU A 129 -15.23 15.01 -3.21
C GLU A 129 -16.69 14.54 -3.24
N GLU A 130 -17.22 14.23 -4.42
CA GLU A 130 -18.55 13.62 -4.56
C GLU A 130 -18.60 12.22 -3.91
N LEU A 131 -17.56 11.39 -4.09
CA LEU A 131 -17.46 10.08 -3.42
C LEU A 131 -17.43 10.21 -1.90
N LEU A 132 -16.62 11.11 -1.34
CA LEU A 132 -16.56 11.36 0.11
C LEU A 132 -17.90 11.85 0.65
N SER A 133 -18.54 12.78 -0.06
CA SER A 133 -19.88 13.27 0.30
C SER A 133 -20.92 12.15 0.28
N LEU A 134 -20.82 11.20 -0.66
CA LEU A 134 -21.73 10.05 -0.71
C LEU A 134 -21.59 9.19 0.54
N MET A 135 -20.36 8.88 0.97
CA MET A 135 -20.09 8.08 2.16
C MET A 135 -20.64 8.74 3.44
N GLU A 136 -20.38 10.04 3.64
CA GLU A 136 -20.83 10.79 4.84
C GLU A 136 -22.36 10.90 4.94
N ASN A 137 -23.05 10.95 3.81
CA ASN A 137 -24.51 11.03 3.79
C ASN A 137 -25.19 9.70 4.17
N TRP A 138 -24.49 8.57 4.08
CA TRP A 138 -25.05 7.26 4.45
C TRP A 138 -25.11 7.08 5.97
N GLU A 139 -24.28 7.78 6.75
CA GLU A 139 -24.30 7.73 8.22
C GLU A 139 -25.49 8.46 8.85
N THR A 140 -26.17 9.33 8.09
CA THR A 140 -27.23 10.23 8.60
C THR A 140 -28.66 9.82 8.19
N SER A 141 -28.84 8.68 7.53
CA SER A 141 -30.15 8.15 7.08
C SER A 141 -30.56 6.88 7.83
#